data_AF-A0A084Y2K6-F1
#
_entry.id   AF-A0A084Y2K6-F1
#
_cell.length_a   1.000
_cell.length_b   1.000
_cell.length_c   1.000
_cell.angle_alpha   90.00
_cell.angle_beta   90.00
_cell.angle_gamma   90.00
#
_symmetry.space_group_name_H-M   'P 1'
#
loop_
_entity.id
_entity.type
_entity.pdbx_description
1 polymer ?
#
loop_
_entity_poly.entity_id
_entity_poly.type
_entity_poly.pdbx_seq_one_letter_code
_entity_poly.pdbx_strand_id
1 'polypeptide(L)'
;MLSPAYDLTPTASISIERRDLAMVCGDAGRLASATNLLSQHARFLLDRPEAIAIIDAMEAKVRASGYPTVRAAGVSLMNMPDAS
;
A
#
# COMPACT_ATOMS: atom_id res chain seq x y z
N MET A 1 -0.41 9.60 -21.88
CA MET A 1 -1.50 9.27 -20.94
C MET A 1 -1.21 7.91 -20.35
N LEU A 2 -1.32 7.74 -19.03
CA LEU A 2 -1.31 6.41 -18.42
C LEU A 2 -2.68 5.76 -18.61
N SER A 3 -2.70 4.49 -19.03
CA SER A 3 -3.91 3.68 -18.89
C SER A 3 -4.24 3.50 -17.40
N PRO A 4 -5.51 3.37 -17.02
CA PRO A 4 -5.88 3.04 -15.64
C PRO A 4 -5.16 1.78 -15.15
N ALA A 5 -4.93 1.68 -13.84
CA ALA A 5 -4.42 0.46 -13.24
C ALA A 5 -5.51 -0.61 -13.27
N TYR A 6 -5.24 -1.71 -13.97
CA TYR A 6 -6.06 -2.91 -14.01
C TYR A 6 -5.31 -4.04 -13.28
N ASP A 7 -6.00 -5.09 -12.84
CA ASP A 7 -5.44 -6.21 -12.04
C ASP A 7 -5.07 -5.88 -10.58
N LEU A 8 -5.81 -4.97 -9.95
CA LEU A 8 -5.75 -4.77 -8.50
C LEU A 8 -6.56 -5.86 -7.79
N THR A 9 -5.97 -7.04 -7.62
CA THR A 9 -6.55 -8.09 -6.77
C THR A 9 -6.09 -7.89 -5.33
N PRO A 10 -6.98 -7.61 -4.37
CA PRO A 10 -6.58 -7.53 -2.97
C PRO A 10 -6.21 -8.93 -2.48
N THR A 11 -4.91 -9.22 -2.43
CA THR A 11 -4.42 -10.38 -1.68
C THR A 11 -4.60 -10.03 -0.21
N ALA A 12 -5.60 -10.65 0.45
CA ALA A 12 -5.77 -10.59 1.89
C ALA A 12 -4.64 -11.35 2.59
N SER A 13 -3.42 -10.87 2.43
CA SER A 13 -2.26 -11.42 3.10
C SER A 13 -2.32 -10.94 4.55
N ILE A 14 -2.82 -11.82 5.43
CA ILE A 14 -2.54 -11.79 6.86
C ILE A 14 -1.07 -12.18 7.07
N SER A 15 -0.15 -11.47 6.39
CA SER A 15 1.28 -11.72 6.54
C SER A 15 1.73 -10.94 7.78
N ILE A 16 1.79 -11.66 8.89
CA ILE A 16 2.17 -11.14 10.21
C ILE A 16 3.67 -10.78 10.23
N GLU A 17 4.50 -11.40 9.38
CA GLU A 17 5.96 -11.19 9.41
C GLU A 17 6.52 -10.28 8.31
N ARG A 18 6.04 -10.36 7.06
CA ARG A 18 6.66 -9.59 5.95
C ARG A 18 5.73 -9.36 4.77
N ARG A 19 5.67 -8.12 4.28
CA ARG A 19 5.01 -7.74 3.02
C ARG A 19 6.05 -7.31 2.01
N ASP A 20 5.99 -7.89 0.81
CA ASP A 20 6.84 -7.51 -0.31
C ASP A 20 6.00 -6.89 -1.43
N LEU A 21 6.50 -5.79 -2.00
CA LEU A 21 5.99 -5.12 -3.19
C LEU A 21 6.23 -5.97 -4.44
N ALA A 22 5.45 -5.78 -5.49
CA ALA A 22 5.70 -6.45 -6.78
C ALA A 22 7.07 -6.07 -7.37
N MET A 23 7.55 -4.84 -7.08
CA MET A 23 8.81 -4.29 -7.59
C MET A 23 9.73 -3.86 -6.44
N VAL A 24 11.03 -3.79 -6.72
CA VAL A 24 12.00 -3.20 -5.79
C VAL A 24 11.75 -1.70 -5.70
N CYS A 25 11.60 -1.20 -4.48
CA CYS A 25 11.40 0.22 -4.22
C CYS A 25 12.09 0.58 -2.90
N GLY A 26 13.30 1.12 -2.99
CA GLY A 26 14.15 1.42 -1.84
C GLY A 26 15.39 0.52 -1.72
N ASP A 27 16.17 0.75 -0.67
CA ASP A 27 17.44 0.05 -0.41
C ASP A 27 17.25 -1.34 0.21
N ALA A 28 16.13 -1.59 0.88
CA ALA A 28 15.74 -2.89 1.42
C ALA A 28 14.98 -3.77 0.40
N GLY A 29 15.20 -3.54 -0.90
CA GLY A 29 14.64 -4.36 -1.97
C GLY A 29 13.12 -4.19 -2.11
N ARG A 30 12.40 -5.31 -2.09
CA ARG A 30 10.94 -5.35 -2.24
C ARG A 30 10.17 -5.10 -0.93
N LEU A 31 10.84 -4.85 0.19
CA LEU A 31 10.17 -4.70 1.48
C LEU A 31 9.16 -3.54 1.45
N ALA A 32 7.90 -3.82 1.79
CA ALA A 32 6.84 -2.81 1.83
C ALA A 32 6.86 -2.06 3.17
N SER A 33 7.65 -0.98 3.25
CA SER A 33 7.64 -0.06 4.39
C SER A 33 7.89 1.38 3.95
N ALA A 34 7.32 2.35 4.68
CA ALA A 34 7.52 3.77 4.39
C ALA A 34 9.01 4.14 4.44
N THR A 35 9.76 3.61 5.40
CA THR A 35 11.22 3.81 5.50
C THR A 35 11.94 3.33 4.25
N ASN A 36 11.58 2.15 3.72
CA ASN A 36 12.20 1.63 2.50
C ASN A 36 11.83 2.47 1.27
N LEU A 37 10.54 2.79 1.10
CA LEU A 37 10.07 3.64 0.00
C LEU A 37 10.76 5.01 -0.02
N LEU A 38 10.96 5.61 1.15
CA LEU A 38 11.61 6.90 1.29
C LEU A 38 13.13 6.83 1.08
N SER A 39 13.78 5.67 1.21
CA SER A 39 15.24 5.60 1.17
C SER A 39 15.81 5.99 -0.20
N GLN A 40 15.01 5.85 -1.26
CA GLN A 40 15.40 6.19 -2.64
C GLN A 40 14.42 7.16 -3.32
N HIS A 41 13.78 8.06 -2.54
CA HIS A 41 12.81 9.03 -3.06
C HIS A 41 13.36 9.87 -4.23
N ALA A 42 14.65 10.22 -4.19
CA ALA A 42 15.31 11.03 -5.21
C ALA A 42 15.37 10.35 -6.60
N ARG A 43 15.30 9.01 -6.68
CA ARG A 43 15.21 8.30 -7.97
C ARG A 43 13.93 8.62 -8.72
N PHE A 44 12.91 9.05 -7.99
CA PHE A 44 11.61 9.46 -8.54
C PHE A 44 11.52 10.98 -8.75
N LEU A 45 12.64 11.70 -8.63
CA LEU A 45 12.70 13.17 -8.76
C LEU A 45 11.80 13.90 -7.75
N LEU A 46 11.59 13.29 -6.58
CA LEU A 46 10.84 13.87 -5.48
C LEU A 46 11.81 14.34 -4.40
N ASP A 47 11.52 15.49 -3.80
CA ASP A 47 12.15 15.85 -2.54
C ASP A 47 11.53 15.07 -1.38
N ARG A 48 12.28 14.93 -0.29
CA ARG A 48 11.85 14.11 0.86
C ARG A 48 10.49 14.52 1.42
N PRO A 49 10.17 15.82 1.59
CA PRO A 49 8.85 16.24 2.05
C PRO A 49 7.71 15.85 1.09
N GLU A 50 7.96 15.92 -0.23
CA GLU A 50 6.97 15.56 -1.25
C GLU A 50 6.68 14.06 -1.23
N ALA A 51 7.73 13.24 -1.11
CA ALA A 51 7.59 11.79 -1.02
C ALA A 51 6.81 11.37 0.24
N ILE A 52 7.04 12.04 1.37
CA ILE A 52 6.28 11.83 2.61
C ILE A 52 4.81 12.19 2.39
N ALA A 53 4.52 13.36 1.82
CA ALA A 53 3.15 13.81 1.59
C ALA A 53 2.36 12.86 0.68
N ILE A 54 3.00 12.27 -0.34
CA ILE A 54 2.37 11.27 -1.20
C ILE A 54 2.02 10.00 -0.43
N ILE A 55 2.96 9.48 0.37
CA ILE A 55 2.73 8.28 1.20
C ILE A 55 1.58 8.53 2.18
N ASP A 56 1.59 9.67 2.87
CA ASP A 56 0.54 10.04 3.83
C ASP A 56 -0.82 10.18 3.16
N ALA A 57 -0.88 10.80 1.98
CA ALA A 57 -2.11 10.94 1.20
C ALA A 57 -2.66 9.57 0.75
N MET A 58 -1.79 8.65 0.32
CA MET A 58 -2.17 7.29 -0.03
C MET A 58 -2.71 6.53 1.19
N GLU A 59 -2.02 6.61 2.32
CA GLU A 59 -2.46 5.97 3.57
C GLU A 59 -3.82 6.52 4.02
N ALA A 60 -3.97 7.84 4.07
CA ALA A 60 -5.22 8.50 4.44
C ALA A 60 -6.37 8.07 3.53
N LYS A 61 -6.13 8.00 2.22
CA LYS A 61 -7.13 7.55 1.24
C LYS A 61 -7.55 6.10 1.49
N VAL A 62 -6.59 5.20 1.66
CA VAL A 62 -6.87 3.78 1.90
C VAL A 62 -7.56 3.57 3.25
N ARG A 63 -7.19 4.31 4.30
CA ARG A 63 -7.88 4.26 5.60
C ARG A 63 -9.33 4.75 5.49
N ALA A 64 -9.57 5.85 4.79
CA ALA A 64 -10.90 6.43 4.65
C ALA A 64 -11.84 5.59 3.77
N SER A 65 -11.33 5.01 2.67
CA SER A 65 -12.16 4.26 1.72
C SER A 65 -12.05 2.74 1.81
N GLY A 66 -11.05 2.19 2.51
CA GLY A 66 -10.74 0.76 2.48
C GLY A 66 -11.90 -0.12 2.92
N TYR A 67 -12.51 0.18 4.07
CA TYR A 67 -13.64 -0.60 4.57
C TYR A 67 -14.89 -0.56 3.67
N PRO A 68 -15.41 0.61 3.25
CA PRO A 68 -16.56 0.66 2.35
C PRO A 68 -16.27 0.06 0.98
N THR A 69 -15.05 0.22 0.43
CA THR A 69 -14.68 -0.37 -0.86
C THR A 69 -14.59 -1.90 -0.81
N VAL A 70 -13.98 -2.46 0.23
CA VAL A 70 -13.89 -3.93 0.41
C VAL A 70 -15.28 -4.54 0.62
N ARG A 71 -16.16 -3.87 1.37
CA ARG A 71 -17.54 -4.33 1.54
C ARG A 71 -18.36 -4.26 0.25
N ALA A 72 -18.24 -3.20 -0.54
CA ALA A 72 -18.97 -3.04 -1.79
C ALA A 72 -18.52 -4.03 -2.88
N ALA A 73 -17.25 -4.48 -2.83
CA ALA A 73 -16.69 -5.44 -3.77
C ALA A 73 -17.11 -6.91 -3.52
N GLY A 74 -18.00 -7.18 -2.54
CA GLY A 74 -18.56 -8.52 -2.32
C GLY A 74 -17.61 -9.52 -1.65
N VAL A 75 -16.51 -9.07 -1.05
CA VAL A 75 -15.66 -9.93 -0.23
C VAL A 75 -16.42 -10.25 1.06
N SER A 76 -16.94 -11.48 1.16
CA SER A 76 -17.47 -11.99 2.43
C SER A 76 -16.35 -11.99 3.46
N LEU A 77 -16.60 -11.42 4.63
CA LEU A 77 -15.70 -11.42 5.78
C LEU A 77 -15.45 -12.87 6.24
N MET A 78 -14.56 -13.59 5.57
CA MET A 78 -14.07 -14.86 6.09
C MET A 78 -12.67 -14.61 6.67
N ASN A 79 -12.62 -14.63 8.01
CA ASN A 79 -11.47 -14.39 8.88
C ASN A 79 -10.98 -12.94 9.04
N MET A 80 -11.72 -12.16 9.85
CA MET A 80 -11.08 -11.23 10.78
C MET A 80 -11.42 -11.74 12.19
N PRO A 81 -10.45 -12.14 13.04
CA PRO A 81 -10.76 -12.47 14.42
C PRO A 81 -11.30 -11.22 15.11
N ASP A 82 -12.39 -11.42 15.83
CA ASP A 82 -13.01 -10.51 16.79
C ASP A 82 -11.93 -9.76 17.58
N ALA A 83 -11.90 -8.43 17.41
CA ALA A 83 -11.21 -7.55 18.32
C ALA A 83 -12.19 -7.23 19.46
N SER A 84 -12.08 -8.01 20.53
CA SER A 84 -12.62 -7.73 21.86
C SER A 84 -11.77 -6.68 22.57
#